data_AF-A0AAX2D5E9-F1
#
_entry.id   AF-A0AAX2D5E9-F1
#
_cell.length_a   1.000
_cell.length_b   1.000
_cell.length_c   1.000
_cell.angle_alpha   90.00
_cell.angle_beta   90.00
_cell.angle_gamma   90.00
#
_symmetry.space_group_name_H-M   'P 1'
#
loop_
_entity.id
_entity.type
_entity.pdbx_description
1 polymer ?
#
loop_
_entity_poly.entity_id
_entity_poly.type
_entity_poly.pdbx_seq_one_letter_code
_entity_poly.pdbx_strand_id
1 'polypeptide(L)'
;MTDTPIPSLPTPALPAAAQPSTVVNQTSAGVLDQNLAALLALNTTQKKKRKSKAHLNAMKMRGELWPELDTSLLWDRTVNDGYSSIPRTLSLITNMIDDLAKKHTGKSAAAGKTYFALWCRVWDENMLTIENESVYAIESGYSGERNVTTWRQHMKVLQELGFIDTKEGAYGPYNFVLIYNPYLVLKKLKPQIPASYYQLLLQRAIEIGADGDLIDKPNKETK
;
A
#
# COMPACT_ATOMS: atom_id res chain seq x y z
N MET A 1 0.94 -28.26 -81.46
CA MET A 1 2.09 -27.39 -81.79
C MET A 1 1.63 -25.97 -81.50
N THR A 2 1.69 -25.54 -80.24
CA THR A 2 2.77 -24.80 -79.54
C THR A 2 2.38 -23.33 -79.37
N ASP A 3 1.98 -22.99 -78.14
CA ASP A 3 1.99 -21.67 -77.51
C ASP A 3 3.31 -20.93 -77.81
N THR A 4 3.39 -19.61 -77.94
CA THR A 4 3.13 -18.60 -76.89
C THR A 4 3.34 -17.20 -77.52
N PRO A 5 2.67 -16.12 -77.11
CA PRO A 5 3.17 -14.76 -77.29
C PRO A 5 3.85 -14.24 -76.02
N ILE A 6 5.05 -13.69 -76.22
CA ILE A 6 5.98 -13.14 -75.23
C ILE A 6 5.44 -11.80 -74.65
N PRO A 7 5.62 -11.52 -73.35
CA PRO A 7 5.12 -10.32 -72.69
C PRO A 7 6.07 -9.12 -72.80
N SER A 8 5.52 -7.90 -72.89
CA SER A 8 6.25 -6.64 -72.92
C SER A 8 6.34 -5.98 -71.53
N LEU A 9 7.58 -5.64 -71.16
CA LEU A 9 8.08 -4.82 -70.05
C LEU A 9 7.54 -3.37 -70.08
N PRO A 10 7.49 -2.62 -68.96
CA PRO A 10 8.73 -2.07 -68.35
C PRO A 10 8.71 -1.85 -66.82
N THR A 11 9.77 -1.18 -66.34
CA THR A 11 10.10 -0.63 -64.98
C THR A 11 11.16 -1.49 -64.26
N PRO A 12 12.25 -0.98 -63.60
CA PRO A 12 12.35 0.18 -62.67
C PRO A 12 13.67 1.04 -62.73
N ALA A 13 13.66 2.33 -62.32
CA ALA A 13 14.15 2.98 -61.07
C ALA A 13 15.68 2.85 -60.76
N LEU A 14 16.50 3.93 -60.62
CA LEU A 14 16.90 4.77 -59.44
C LEU A 14 18.33 5.37 -59.73
N PRO A 15 19.05 6.17 -58.90
CA PRO A 15 18.73 7.32 -58.02
C PRO A 15 19.76 8.52 -58.03
N ALA A 16 19.34 9.64 -57.39
CA ALA A 16 20.04 10.57 -56.45
C ALA A 16 21.34 11.39 -56.77
N ALA A 17 21.25 12.70 -56.48
CA ALA A 17 22.19 13.46 -55.63
C ALA A 17 21.49 14.70 -55.00
N ALA A 18 21.93 15.13 -53.81
CA ALA A 18 21.13 15.83 -52.78
C ALA A 18 21.27 17.38 -52.67
N GLN A 19 20.13 18.04 -52.38
CA GLN A 19 19.79 19.11 -51.38
C GLN A 19 20.69 20.36 -51.19
N PRO A 20 20.09 21.56 -50.94
CA PRO A 20 19.65 21.91 -49.58
C PRO A 20 18.26 22.55 -49.45
N SER A 21 17.46 21.96 -48.57
CA SER A 21 16.77 22.58 -47.43
C SER A 21 15.92 23.84 -47.67
N THR A 22 14.62 23.64 -47.88
CA THR A 22 13.59 24.66 -47.61
C THR A 22 12.61 24.17 -46.54
N VAL A 23 12.35 25.08 -45.60
CA VAL A 23 11.56 24.96 -44.38
C VAL A 23 10.15 24.44 -44.69
N VAL A 24 9.81 23.25 -44.19
CA VAL A 24 8.43 22.74 -44.24
C VAL A 24 7.61 23.49 -43.19
N ASN A 25 6.66 24.28 -43.68
CA ASN A 25 5.62 24.92 -42.89
C ASN A 25 4.70 23.83 -42.29
N GLN A 26 4.94 23.46 -41.04
CA GLN A 26 4.08 22.51 -40.33
C GLN A 26 2.74 23.19 -40.02
N THR A 27 1.68 22.59 -40.55
CA THR A 27 0.28 22.96 -40.33
C THR A 27 -0.01 23.18 -38.83
N SER A 28 -0.59 24.34 -38.52
CA SER A 28 -0.84 24.89 -37.18
C SER A 28 -1.70 24.01 -36.26
N ALA A 29 -2.48 23.07 -36.78
CA ALA A 29 -3.31 22.17 -35.98
C ALA A 29 -2.50 21.09 -35.23
N GLY A 30 -1.52 20.46 -35.89
CA GLY A 30 -0.73 19.37 -35.28
C GLY A 30 0.27 19.86 -34.23
N VAL A 31 0.75 21.10 -34.36
CA VAL A 31 1.65 21.73 -33.38
C VAL A 31 0.88 22.12 -32.11
N LEU A 32 -0.38 22.53 -32.23
CA LEU A 32 -1.25 22.82 -31.07
C LEU A 32 -1.60 21.56 -30.28
N ASP A 33 -1.89 20.44 -30.96
CA ASP A 33 -2.21 19.16 -30.30
C ASP A 33 -1.00 18.53 -29.60
N GLN A 34 0.19 18.60 -30.21
CA GLN A 34 1.43 18.14 -29.57
C GLN A 34 1.80 19.00 -28.36
N ASN A 35 1.59 20.32 -28.44
CA ASN A 35 1.82 21.23 -27.32
C ASN A 35 0.80 21.01 -26.19
N LEU A 36 -0.47 20.71 -26.51
CA LEU A 36 -1.50 20.41 -25.53
C LEU A 36 -1.23 19.06 -24.83
N ALA A 37 -0.84 18.04 -25.59
CA ALA A 37 -0.42 16.75 -25.02
C ALA A 37 0.82 16.90 -24.13
N ALA A 38 1.80 17.71 -24.54
CA ALA A 38 2.97 18.05 -23.73
C ALA A 38 2.58 18.84 -22.46
N LEU A 39 1.65 19.79 -22.55
CA LEU A 39 1.15 20.56 -21.39
C LEU A 39 0.38 19.68 -20.40
N LEU A 40 -0.44 18.76 -20.90
CA LEU A 40 -1.19 17.77 -20.11
C LEU A 40 -0.24 16.74 -19.47
N ALA A 41 0.77 16.27 -20.20
CA ALA A 41 1.81 15.40 -19.67
C ALA A 41 2.70 16.11 -18.63
N LEU A 42 3.01 17.40 -18.83
CA LEU A 42 3.69 18.26 -17.86
C LEU A 42 2.84 18.47 -16.61
N ASN A 43 1.52 18.68 -16.72
CA ASN A 43 0.61 18.78 -15.56
C ASN A 43 0.51 17.48 -14.76
N THR A 44 0.56 16.34 -15.46
CA THR A 44 0.56 15.00 -14.86
C THR A 44 1.91 14.68 -14.19
N THR A 45 3.02 15.18 -14.76
CA THR A 45 4.39 15.05 -14.21
C THR A 45 4.70 16.09 -13.12
N GLN A 46 4.06 17.26 -13.13
CA GLN A 46 4.10 18.25 -12.04
C GLN A 46 3.23 17.82 -10.85
N LYS A 47 2.15 17.05 -11.11
CA LYS A 47 1.44 16.28 -10.07
C LYS A 47 2.27 15.15 -9.48
N LYS A 48 3.39 14.75 -10.11
CA LYS A 48 4.41 13.90 -9.50
C LYS A 48 5.12 14.70 -8.39
N LYS A 49 4.46 14.70 -7.23
CA LYS A 49 4.92 15.03 -5.87
C LYS A 49 5.14 16.50 -5.50
N ARG A 50 4.23 17.42 -5.87
CA ARG A 50 4.14 18.68 -5.11
C ARG A 50 3.81 18.34 -3.65
N LYS A 51 4.78 18.56 -2.74
CA LYS A 51 4.59 18.42 -1.29
C LYS A 51 3.32 19.17 -0.90
N SER A 52 2.44 18.52 -0.14
CA SER A 52 1.15 19.13 0.23
C SER A 52 1.39 20.42 1.02
N LYS A 53 0.44 21.37 0.96
CA LYS A 53 0.52 22.62 1.75
C LYS A 53 0.74 22.32 3.24
N ALA A 54 0.07 21.29 3.75
CA ALA A 54 0.24 20.81 5.12
C ALA A 54 1.68 20.34 5.40
N HIS A 55 2.29 19.55 4.50
CA HIS A 55 3.68 19.13 4.64
C HIS A 55 4.64 20.33 4.64
N LEU A 56 4.45 21.28 3.72
CA LEU A 56 5.30 22.47 3.65
C LEU A 56 5.19 23.32 4.93
N ASN A 57 3.97 23.52 5.44
CA ASN A 57 3.75 24.23 6.70
C ASN A 57 4.39 23.51 7.89
N ALA A 58 4.30 22.17 7.95
CA ALA A 58 4.92 21.38 9.00
C ALA A 58 6.45 21.47 8.96
N MET A 59 7.07 21.45 7.77
CA MET A 59 8.53 21.61 7.63
C MET A 59 8.99 23.02 8.03
N LYS A 60 8.23 24.07 7.69
CA LYS A 60 8.50 25.43 8.15
C LYS A 60 8.45 25.53 9.67
N MET A 61 7.37 25.05 10.28
CA MET A 61 7.25 25.03 11.75
C MET A 61 8.37 24.24 12.41
N ARG A 62 8.81 23.11 11.82
CA ARG A 62 9.94 22.36 12.36
C ARG A 62 11.23 23.17 12.34
N GLY A 63 11.50 23.89 11.26
CA GLY A 63 12.67 24.76 11.16
C GLY A 63 12.67 25.90 12.19
N GLU A 64 11.51 26.51 12.43
CA GLU A 64 11.38 27.57 13.45
C GLU A 64 11.53 27.04 14.88
N LEU A 65 10.94 25.87 15.17
CA LEU A 65 10.94 25.28 16.52
C LEU A 65 12.25 24.57 16.87
N TRP A 66 12.97 24.04 15.87
CA TRP A 66 14.25 23.34 16.04
C TRP A 66 15.27 23.82 15.00
N PRO A 67 15.78 25.06 15.12
CA PRO A 67 16.67 25.65 14.12
C PRO A 67 18.03 24.93 14.01
N GLU A 68 18.53 24.40 15.12
CA GLU A 68 19.82 23.70 15.20
C GLU A 68 19.71 22.18 14.91
N LEU A 69 18.59 21.71 14.36
CA LEU A 69 18.38 20.29 14.11
C LEU A 69 19.26 19.78 12.98
N ASP A 70 20.21 18.91 13.31
CA ASP A 70 20.91 18.12 12.30
C ASP A 70 19.97 17.07 11.71
N THR A 71 19.57 17.29 10.45
CA THR A 71 18.68 16.37 9.72
C THR A 71 19.29 14.99 9.48
N SER A 72 20.62 14.84 9.56
CA SER A 72 21.29 13.55 9.40
C SER A 72 20.97 12.57 10.54
N LEU A 73 20.55 13.10 11.70
CA LEU A 73 20.11 12.31 12.85
C LEU A 73 18.68 11.78 12.71
N LEU A 74 17.93 12.26 11.71
CA LEU A 74 16.56 11.85 11.49
C LEU A 74 16.51 10.60 10.61
N TRP A 75 15.68 9.65 11.01
CA TRP A 75 15.39 8.49 10.16
C TRP A 75 14.34 8.90 9.12
N ASP A 76 14.72 8.93 7.83
CA ASP A 76 13.83 9.22 6.70
C ASP A 76 13.66 7.99 5.78
N ARG A 77 12.41 7.59 5.49
CA ARG A 77 12.12 6.44 4.60
C ARG A 77 12.58 6.58 3.16
N THR A 78 12.96 7.80 2.74
CA THR A 78 13.47 8.06 1.40
C THR A 78 14.98 7.97 1.30
N VAL A 79 15.68 7.97 2.44
CA VAL A 79 17.15 7.95 2.53
C VAL A 79 17.63 6.68 3.22
N ASN A 80 16.90 6.22 4.22
CA ASN A 80 17.27 5.08 5.05
C ASN A 80 16.36 3.89 4.80
N ASP A 81 16.94 2.70 4.91
CA ASP A 81 16.24 1.42 4.78
C ASP A 81 15.63 0.95 6.12
N GLY A 82 14.86 -0.15 6.07
CA GLY A 82 14.28 -0.77 7.27
C GLY A 82 12.89 -0.28 7.65
N TYR A 83 12.15 0.33 6.72
CA TYR A 83 10.77 0.75 6.93
C TYR A 83 9.77 -0.33 6.48
N SER A 84 8.75 -0.57 7.30
CA SER A 84 7.55 -1.29 6.87
C SER A 84 6.41 -0.31 6.53
N SER A 85 5.60 -0.69 5.54
CA SER A 85 4.38 0.05 5.15
C SER A 85 3.19 -0.49 5.93
N ILE A 86 2.86 0.17 7.05
CA ILE A 86 1.75 -0.24 7.92
C ILE A 86 0.57 0.74 7.87
N PRO A 87 -0.68 0.28 8.13
CA PRO A 87 -1.84 1.17 8.22
C PRO A 87 -1.65 2.24 9.30
N ARG A 88 -1.95 3.50 9.00
CA ARG A 88 -1.79 4.60 9.97
C ARG A 88 -2.74 4.51 11.17
N THR A 89 -3.83 3.78 11.03
CA THR A 89 -4.78 3.51 12.12
C THR A 89 -4.44 2.23 12.89
N LEU A 90 -3.30 1.58 12.62
CA LEU A 90 -2.96 0.30 13.24
C LEU A 90 -2.96 0.37 14.77
N SER A 91 -2.53 1.49 15.35
CA SER A 91 -2.57 1.71 16.81
C SER A 91 -3.99 1.68 17.40
N LEU A 92 -5.00 2.14 16.67
CA LEU A 92 -6.40 2.01 17.08
C LEU A 92 -6.90 0.57 16.88
N ILE A 93 -6.51 -0.04 15.77
CA ILE A 93 -6.88 -1.43 15.44
C ILE A 93 -6.35 -2.39 16.51
N THR A 94 -5.11 -2.23 16.98
CA THR A 94 -4.52 -3.10 18.02
C THR A 94 -5.29 -3.01 19.34
N ASN A 95 -5.72 -1.81 19.74
CA ASN A 95 -6.52 -1.64 20.95
C ASN A 95 -7.90 -2.30 20.81
N MET A 96 -8.53 -2.19 19.64
CA MET A 96 -9.80 -2.88 19.37
C MET A 96 -9.64 -4.39 19.35
N ILE A 97 -8.52 -4.90 18.82
CA ILE A 97 -8.20 -6.33 18.86
C ILE A 97 -8.13 -6.82 20.31
N ASP A 98 -7.46 -6.09 21.20
CA ASP A 98 -7.34 -6.49 22.61
C ASP A 98 -8.71 -6.50 23.33
N ASP A 99 -9.56 -5.50 23.06
CA ASP A 99 -10.92 -5.46 23.59
C ASP A 99 -11.80 -6.62 23.07
N LEU A 100 -11.71 -6.91 21.77
CA LEU A 100 -12.41 -8.02 21.13
C LEU A 100 -11.91 -9.37 21.65
N ALA A 101 -10.59 -9.53 21.79
CA ALA A 101 -9.94 -10.70 22.34
C ALA A 101 -10.41 -11.00 23.77
N LYS A 102 -10.56 -9.95 24.58
CA LYS A 102 -11.11 -10.06 25.94
C LYS A 102 -12.56 -10.52 25.94
N LYS A 103 -13.39 -9.98 25.05
CA LYS A 103 -14.80 -10.40 24.91
C LYS A 103 -14.93 -11.84 24.42
N HIS A 104 -14.09 -12.25 23.46
CA HIS A 104 -14.10 -13.57 22.84
C HIS A 104 -13.61 -14.67 23.79
N THR A 105 -12.51 -14.44 24.51
CA THR A 105 -11.88 -15.45 25.37
C THR A 105 -12.29 -15.36 26.84
N GLY A 106 -12.94 -14.27 27.24
CA GLY A 106 -13.23 -13.94 28.64
C GLY A 106 -11.99 -13.54 29.47
N LYS A 107 -10.80 -13.48 28.86
CA LYS A 107 -9.53 -13.17 29.52
C LYS A 107 -8.80 -12.05 28.78
N SER A 108 -8.01 -11.26 29.49
CA SER A 108 -7.17 -10.27 28.84
C SER A 108 -6.13 -10.98 27.98
N ALA A 109 -6.19 -10.78 26.67
CA ALA A 109 -5.26 -11.31 25.70
C ALA A 109 -4.71 -10.14 24.87
N ALA A 110 -3.42 -9.87 25.02
CA ALA A 110 -2.74 -8.77 24.32
C ALA A 110 -2.37 -9.22 22.90
N ALA A 111 -3.38 -9.54 22.09
CA ALA A 111 -3.22 -10.02 20.72
C ALA A 111 -2.88 -8.89 19.74
N GLY A 112 -3.23 -7.64 20.06
CA GLY A 112 -2.92 -6.46 19.27
C GLY A 112 -1.42 -6.26 19.05
N LYS A 113 -0.58 -6.46 20.07
CA LYS A 113 0.88 -6.35 19.90
C LYS A 113 1.48 -7.48 19.05
N THR A 114 0.88 -8.68 19.09
CA THR A 114 1.27 -9.78 18.17
C THR A 114 0.93 -9.38 16.73
N TYR A 115 -0.27 -8.86 16.51
CA TYR A 115 -0.70 -8.38 15.19
C TYR A 115 0.21 -7.26 14.66
N PHE A 116 0.59 -6.31 15.51
CA PHE A 116 1.55 -5.25 15.16
C PHE A 116 2.89 -5.82 14.72
N ALA A 117 3.46 -6.78 15.46
CA ALA A 117 4.74 -7.40 15.11
C ALA A 117 4.67 -8.14 13.75
N LEU A 118 3.55 -8.80 13.44
CA LEU A 118 3.34 -9.40 12.12
C LEU A 118 3.33 -8.33 11.01
N TRP A 119 2.65 -7.19 11.21
CA TRP A 119 2.64 -6.07 10.26
C TRP A 119 4.02 -5.47 10.00
N CYS A 120 4.91 -5.47 11.00
CA CYS A 120 6.28 -5.01 10.82
C CYS A 120 7.10 -5.89 9.87
N ARG A 121 6.69 -7.15 9.65
CA ARG A 121 7.40 -8.12 8.79
C ARG A 121 6.71 -8.41 7.47
N VAL A 122 5.44 -8.03 7.33
CA VAL A 122 4.68 -8.26 6.11
C VAL A 122 5.05 -7.23 5.04
N TRP A 123 5.11 -7.70 3.80
CA TRP A 123 5.27 -6.88 2.61
C TRP A 123 3.92 -6.76 1.86
N ASP A 124 3.97 -6.33 0.61
CA ASP A 124 2.78 -6.04 -0.20
C ASP A 124 1.95 -7.31 -0.52
N GLU A 125 2.52 -8.50 -0.40
CA GLU A 125 1.86 -9.79 -0.62
C GLU A 125 0.91 -10.18 0.54
N ASN A 126 0.95 -9.45 1.67
CA ASN A 126 0.13 -9.71 2.86
C ASN A 126 0.30 -11.13 3.46
N MET A 127 1.42 -11.81 3.18
CA MET A 127 1.70 -13.16 3.67
C MET A 127 3.09 -13.21 4.32
N LEU A 128 3.21 -13.99 5.40
CA LEU A 128 4.47 -14.27 6.09
C LEU A 128 4.78 -15.76 6.06
N THR A 129 6.07 -16.07 5.96
CA THR A 129 6.62 -17.40 6.21
C THR A 129 7.37 -17.37 7.53
N ILE A 130 6.92 -18.17 8.49
CA ILE A 130 7.48 -18.28 9.84
C ILE A 130 8.26 -19.58 9.96
N GLU A 131 9.59 -19.47 10.01
CA GLU A 131 10.48 -20.61 10.22
C GLU A 131 10.81 -20.82 11.71
N ASN A 132 10.79 -19.74 12.50
CA ASN A 132 11.11 -19.76 13.92
C ASN A 132 10.15 -18.87 14.71
N GLU A 133 9.16 -19.50 15.34
CA GLU A 133 8.15 -18.83 16.15
C GLU A 133 8.73 -18.09 17.37
N SER A 134 9.87 -18.52 17.91
CA SER A 134 10.52 -17.88 19.06
C SER A 134 10.94 -16.45 18.74
N VAL A 135 11.44 -16.20 17.53
CA VAL A 135 11.83 -14.86 17.08
C VAL A 135 10.61 -13.94 17.03
N TYR A 136 9.49 -14.41 16.46
CA TYR A 136 8.25 -13.64 16.41
C TYR A 136 7.64 -13.40 17.80
N ALA A 137 7.76 -14.36 18.72
CA ALA A 137 7.34 -14.19 20.10
C ALA A 137 8.14 -13.10 20.81
N ILE A 138 9.47 -13.09 20.66
CA ILE A 138 10.36 -12.08 21.24
C ILE A 138 10.07 -10.70 20.65
N GLU A 139 9.92 -10.57 19.34
CA GLU A 139 9.62 -9.28 18.68
C GLU A 139 8.24 -8.73 19.05
N SER A 140 7.27 -9.61 19.31
CA SER A 140 5.98 -9.23 19.88
C SER A 140 6.07 -8.82 21.36
N GLY A 141 7.28 -8.85 21.94
CA GLY A 141 7.56 -8.49 23.33
C GLY A 141 7.11 -9.56 24.33
N TYR A 142 7.10 -10.84 23.95
CA TYR A 142 6.94 -11.95 24.90
C TYR A 142 8.31 -12.47 25.32
N SER A 143 8.52 -12.60 26.63
CA SER A 143 9.76 -13.08 27.23
C SER A 143 9.51 -14.27 28.17
N GLY A 144 10.59 -14.94 28.57
CA GLY A 144 10.54 -16.09 29.48
C GLY A 144 10.18 -17.40 28.79
N GLU A 145 10.11 -18.47 29.59
CA GLU A 145 9.96 -19.86 29.11
C GLU A 145 8.64 -20.14 28.38
N ARG A 146 7.60 -19.33 28.64
CA ARG A 146 6.27 -19.48 28.04
C ARG A 146 6.01 -18.48 26.91
N ASN A 147 7.06 -17.84 26.38
CA ASN A 147 6.93 -16.83 25.33
C ASN A 147 6.20 -17.37 24.09
N VAL A 148 6.66 -18.48 23.51
CA VAL A 148 6.07 -19.10 22.31
C VAL A 148 4.66 -19.59 22.60
N THR A 149 4.43 -20.22 23.75
CA THR A 149 3.09 -20.68 24.15
C THR A 149 2.10 -19.52 24.23
N THR A 150 2.50 -18.41 24.84
CA THR A 150 1.67 -17.19 24.95
C THR A 150 1.43 -16.56 23.59
N TRP A 151 2.47 -16.48 22.76
CA TRP A 151 2.38 -15.99 21.39
C TRP A 151 1.40 -16.83 20.55
N ARG A 152 1.50 -18.16 20.60
CA ARG A 152 0.57 -19.09 19.93
C ARG A 152 -0.88 -18.92 20.37
N GLN A 153 -1.12 -18.65 21.65
CA GLN A 153 -2.47 -18.37 22.16
C GLN A 153 -3.04 -17.09 21.53
N HIS A 154 -2.24 -16.04 21.39
CA HIS A 154 -2.67 -14.81 20.74
C HIS A 154 -2.82 -14.94 19.23
N MET A 155 -1.94 -15.69 18.56
CA MET A 155 -2.11 -16.06 17.14
C MET A 155 -3.45 -16.76 16.90
N LYS A 156 -3.80 -17.71 17.77
CA LYS A 156 -5.09 -18.39 17.71
C LYS A 156 -6.26 -17.41 17.84
N VAL A 157 -6.19 -16.46 18.78
CA VAL A 157 -7.22 -15.42 18.92
C VAL A 157 -7.34 -14.54 17.67
N LEU A 158 -6.21 -14.14 17.07
CA LEU A 158 -6.23 -13.36 15.83
C LEU A 158 -6.87 -14.13 14.68
N GLN A 159 -6.63 -15.44 14.60
CA GLN A 159 -7.23 -16.31 13.60
C GLN A 159 -8.74 -16.48 13.83
N GLU A 160 -9.16 -16.71 15.07
CA GLU A 160 -10.58 -16.86 15.44
C GLU A 160 -11.39 -15.57 15.22
N LEU A 161 -10.77 -14.40 15.45
CA LEU A 161 -11.36 -13.10 15.12
C LEU A 161 -11.35 -12.80 13.60
N GLY A 162 -10.61 -13.57 12.81
CA GLY A 162 -10.53 -13.44 11.35
C GLY A 162 -9.57 -12.35 10.85
N PHE A 163 -8.64 -11.87 11.68
CA PHE A 163 -7.59 -10.94 11.24
C PHE A 163 -6.50 -11.63 10.43
N ILE A 164 -6.27 -12.92 10.70
CA ILE A 164 -5.28 -13.73 9.99
C ILE A 164 -5.88 -15.08 9.59
N ASP A 165 -5.33 -15.69 8.55
CA ASP A 165 -5.45 -17.13 8.28
C ASP A 165 -4.07 -17.78 8.36
N THR A 166 -4.03 -19.05 8.74
CA THR A 166 -2.77 -19.76 8.97
C THR A 166 -2.81 -21.13 8.32
N LYS A 167 -1.68 -21.55 7.77
CA LYS A 167 -1.46 -22.90 7.25
C LYS A 167 -0.22 -23.49 7.92
N GLU A 168 -0.35 -24.75 8.29
CA GLU A 168 0.75 -25.54 8.80
C GLU A 168 1.78 -25.83 7.70
N GLY A 169 3.01 -26.11 8.12
CA GLY A 169 4.10 -26.49 7.23
C GLY A 169 5.23 -27.15 8.00
N ALA A 170 6.41 -27.24 7.37
CA ALA A 170 7.58 -27.91 7.95
C ALA A 170 8.04 -27.29 9.28
N TYR A 171 7.77 -26.00 9.50
CA TYR A 171 8.22 -25.26 10.68
C TYR A 171 7.16 -25.09 11.78
N GLY A 172 5.98 -25.71 11.62
CA GLY A 172 4.93 -25.72 12.65
C GLY A 172 3.56 -25.26 12.16
N PRO A 173 2.59 -25.08 13.08
CA PRO A 173 1.19 -24.78 12.74
C PRO A 173 1.00 -23.37 12.17
N TYR A 174 1.96 -22.47 12.39
CA TYR A 174 1.93 -21.09 11.92
C TYR A 174 2.99 -20.82 10.83
N ASN A 175 3.41 -21.84 10.08
CA ASN A 175 4.44 -21.71 9.05
C ASN A 175 4.06 -20.66 7.99
N PHE A 176 2.81 -20.64 7.55
CA PHE A 176 2.31 -19.63 6.61
C PHE A 176 1.19 -18.84 7.27
N VAL A 177 1.30 -17.51 7.25
CA VAL A 177 0.31 -16.62 7.85
C VAL A 177 -0.11 -15.58 6.83
N LEU A 178 -1.40 -15.53 6.52
CA LEU A 178 -2.01 -14.50 5.66
C LEU A 178 -2.66 -13.44 6.55
N ILE A 179 -2.42 -12.17 6.25
CA ILE A 179 -3.03 -11.03 6.96
C ILE A 179 -4.16 -10.46 6.10
N TYR A 180 -5.34 -10.34 6.69
CA TYR A 180 -6.49 -9.71 6.03
C TYR A 180 -6.54 -8.21 6.25
N ASN A 181 -7.25 -7.50 5.36
CA ASN A 181 -7.54 -6.08 5.54
C ASN A 181 -8.29 -5.87 6.88
N PRO A 182 -7.69 -5.16 7.86
CA PRO A 182 -8.27 -5.01 9.18
C PRO A 182 -9.59 -4.24 9.16
N TYR A 183 -9.81 -3.34 8.20
CA TYR A 183 -11.06 -2.58 8.12
C TYR A 183 -12.25 -3.47 7.78
N LEU A 184 -12.07 -4.42 6.86
CA LEU A 184 -13.12 -5.36 6.47
C LEU A 184 -13.47 -6.30 7.63
N VAL A 185 -12.47 -6.73 8.39
CA VAL A 185 -12.65 -7.56 9.59
C VAL A 185 -13.41 -6.78 10.66
N LEU A 186 -12.96 -5.57 10.98
CA LEU A 186 -13.61 -4.72 11.99
C LEU A 186 -15.03 -4.31 11.58
N LYS A 187 -15.31 -4.15 10.29
CA LYS A 187 -16.66 -3.89 9.79
C LYS A 187 -17.60 -5.07 10.07
N LYS A 188 -17.14 -6.32 9.89
CA LYS A 188 -17.89 -7.52 10.26
C LYS A 188 -18.10 -7.63 11.77
N LEU A 189 -17.08 -7.27 12.55
CA LEU A 189 -17.11 -7.31 14.01
C LEU A 189 -17.76 -6.09 14.67
N LYS A 190 -18.25 -5.12 13.89
CA LYS A 190 -18.85 -3.87 14.37
C LYS A 190 -19.87 -4.05 15.51
N PRO A 191 -20.80 -5.04 15.48
CA PRO A 191 -21.74 -5.25 16.58
C PRO A 191 -21.09 -5.58 17.93
N GLN A 192 -19.86 -6.10 17.92
CA GLN A 192 -19.11 -6.47 19.12
C GLN A 192 -18.21 -5.33 19.64
N ILE A 193 -18.09 -4.23 18.90
CA ILE A 193 -17.21 -3.10 19.22
C ILE A 193 -18.04 -1.97 19.81
N PRO A 194 -17.58 -1.30 20.89
CA PRO A 194 -18.25 -0.10 21.40
C PRO A 194 -18.37 0.98 20.30
N ALA A 195 -19.55 1.60 20.19
CA ALA A 195 -19.84 2.57 19.13
C ALA A 195 -18.84 3.74 19.10
N SER A 196 -18.42 4.23 20.28
CA SER A 196 -17.43 5.32 20.41
C SER A 196 -16.08 4.97 19.80
N TYR A 197 -15.61 3.74 19.99
CA TYR A 197 -14.35 3.25 19.45
C TYR A 197 -14.43 3.12 17.92
N TYR A 198 -15.51 2.53 17.42
CA TYR A 198 -15.72 2.40 15.97
C TYR A 198 -15.84 3.78 15.29
N GLN A 199 -16.50 4.75 15.93
CA GLN A 199 -16.61 6.12 15.43
C GLN A 199 -15.24 6.82 15.39
N LEU A 200 -14.39 6.63 16.41
CA LEU A 200 -13.03 7.17 16.43
C LEU A 200 -12.19 6.60 15.27
N LEU A 201 -12.29 5.29 15.01
CA LEU A 201 -11.62 4.67 13.86
C LEU A 201 -12.12 5.25 12.55
N LEU A 202 -13.42 5.39 12.39
CA LEU A 202 -14.03 5.96 11.19
C LEU A 202 -13.56 7.40 10.97
N GLN A 203 -13.57 8.23 12.01
CA GLN A 203 -13.10 9.61 11.92
C GLN A 203 -11.63 9.68 11.51
N ARG A 204 -10.76 8.87 12.12
CA ARG A 204 -9.35 8.79 11.72
C ARG A 204 -9.17 8.26 10.31
N ALA A 205 -9.95 7.29 9.89
CA ALA A 205 -9.90 6.76 8.53
C ALA A 205 -10.28 7.84 7.49
N ILE A 206 -11.32 8.63 7.76
CA ILE A 206 -11.70 9.78 6.91
C ILE A 206 -10.57 10.82 6.86
N GLU A 207 -9.99 11.17 8.00
CA GLU A 207 -8.89 12.15 8.07
C GLU A 207 -7.68 11.78 7.20
N ILE A 208 -7.37 10.48 7.10
CA ILE A 208 -6.24 9.98 6.29
C ILE A 208 -6.65 9.54 4.88
N GLY A 209 -7.95 9.59 4.53
CA GLY A 209 -8.50 9.16 3.25
C GLY A 209 -8.57 7.64 3.05
N ALA A 210 -8.68 6.87 4.13
CA ALA A 210 -8.79 5.41 4.15
C ALA A 210 -10.20 4.90 4.49
N ASP A 211 -11.22 5.76 4.34
CA ASP A 211 -12.61 5.47 4.68
C ASP A 211 -13.33 4.53 3.70
N GLY A 212 -12.75 4.31 2.50
CA GLY A 212 -13.39 3.56 1.42
C GLY A 212 -13.80 2.12 1.77
N ASP A 213 -13.08 1.46 2.67
CA ASP A 213 -13.40 0.09 3.12
C ASP A 213 -14.37 0.06 4.32
N LEU A 214 -14.54 1.19 5.02
CA LEU A 214 -15.38 1.31 6.20
C LEU A 214 -16.77 1.86 5.89
N ILE A 215 -16.87 2.79 4.93
CA ILE A 215 -18.12 3.43 4.52
C ILE A 215 -18.64 2.72 3.27
N ASP A 216 -19.87 2.20 3.35
CA ASP A 216 -20.58 1.75 2.16
C ASP A 216 -20.90 2.96 1.28
N LYS A 217 -20.31 3.01 0.08
CA LYS A 217 -20.70 4.04 -0.90
C LYS A 217 -22.13 3.73 -1.34
N PRO A 218 -23.06 4.70 -1.31
CA PRO A 218 -24.37 4.48 -1.91
C PRO A 218 -24.16 4.12 -3.37
N ASN A 219 -24.77 3.03 -3.82
CA ASN A 219 -24.77 2.65 -5.24
C ASN A 219 -25.15 3.89 -6.04
N LYS A 220 -24.28 4.32 -6.96
CA LYS A 220 -24.66 5.33 -7.93
C LYS A 220 -25.82 4.76 -8.73
N GLU A 221 -27.04 5.16 -8.39
CA GLU A 221 -28.21 4.95 -9.24
C GLU A 221 -27.83 5.45 -10.62
N THR A 222 -27.73 4.51 -11.56
CA THR A 222 -27.47 4.80 -12.96
C THR A 222 -28.76 5.44 -13.45
N LYS A 223 -28.72 6.75 -13.68
CA LYS A 223 -29.83 7.51 -14.25
C LYS A 223 -29.61 7.66 -15.75
#